data_AF-A0A8D2DHG8-F1
#
_entry.id   AF-A0A8D2DHG8-F1
#
_cell.length_a   1.000
_cell.length_b   1.000
_cell.length_c   1.000
_cell.angle_alpha   90.00
_cell.angle_beta   90.00
_cell.angle_gamma   90.00
#
_symmetry.space_group_name_H-M   'P 1'
#
loop_
_entity.id
_entity.type
_entity.pdbx_description
1 polymer ?
#
loop_
_entity_poly.entity_id
_entity_poly.type
_entity_poly.pdbx_seq_one_letter_code
_entity_poly.pdbx_strand_id
1 'polypeptide(L)' 'MASSRGLLVSLTVLVLLLLGLLWPYRQWRDVHVIMEENWRELLEGGRMIEFYALFCPACQNLQPEWGSFAEWGD' A
#
# COMPACT_ATOMS: atom_id res chain seq x y z
N MET A 1 0.77 46.95 0.55
CA MET A 1 2.14 46.37 0.56
C MET A 1 2.10 45.10 1.39
N ALA A 2 1.77 43.96 0.78
CA ALA A 2 1.76 42.69 1.49
C ALA A 2 3.22 42.30 1.78
N SER A 3 3.54 42.11 3.06
CA SER A 3 4.91 41.82 3.53
C SER A 3 5.47 40.61 2.78
N SER A 4 6.66 40.77 2.17
CA SER A 4 7.35 39.72 1.40
C SER A 4 7.51 38.41 2.17
N ARG A 5 7.56 38.50 3.51
CA ARG A 5 7.58 37.37 4.44
C ARG A 5 6.26 36.59 4.45
N GLY A 6 5.12 37.26 4.33
CA GLY A 6 3.80 36.62 4.27
C GLY A 6 3.56 35.88 2.96
N LEU A 7 4.11 36.40 1.86
CA LEU A 7 4.10 35.74 0.55
C LEU A 7 4.94 34.45 0.56
N LEU A 8 6.12 34.48 1.17
CA LEU A 8 6.96 33.29 1.35
C LEU A 8 6.27 32.21 2.20
N VAL A 9 5.66 32.60 3.32
CA VAL A 9 4.93 31.65 4.18
C VAL A 9 3.75 31.02 3.42
N SER A 10 2.96 31.82 2.71
CA SER A 10 1.83 31.31 1.91
C SER A 10 2.28 30.31 0.84
N LEU A 11 3.37 30.61 0.13
CA LEU A 11 3.96 29.70 -0.86
C LEU A 11 4.47 28.41 -0.22
N THR A 12 5.14 28.47 0.93
CA THR A 12 5.60 27.25 1.62
C THR A 12 4.46 26.36 2.09
N VAL A 13 3.38 26.94 2.62
CA VAL A 13 2.19 26.19 3.04
C VAL A 13 1.49 25.55 1.84
N LEU A 14 1.35 26.29 0.74
CA LEU A 14 0.79 25.77 -0.50
C LEU A 14 1.61 24.61 -1.05
N VAL A 15 2.94 24.72 -1.05
CA VAL A 15 3.85 23.64 -1.51
C VAL A 15 3.73 22.39 -0.62
N LEU A 16 3.67 22.55 0.71
CA LEU A 16 3.49 21.41 1.62
C LEU A 16 2.13 20.72 1.44
N LEU A 17 1.05 21.49 1.22
CA LEU A 17 -0.28 20.94 0.93
C LEU A 17 -0.30 20.18 -0.41
N LEU A 18 0.33 20.72 -1.45
CA LEU A 18 0.46 20.05 -2.74
C LEU A 18 1.31 18.77 -2.63
N LEU A 19 2.40 18.78 -1.86
CA LEU A 19 3.22 17.59 -1.59
C LEU A 19 2.45 16.51 -0.80
N GLY A 20 1.62 16.89 0.17
CA GLY A 20 0.79 15.95 0.93
C GLY A 20 -0.31 15.30 0.09
N LEU A 21 -0.88 16.02 -0.88
CA LEU A 21 -1.86 15.49 -1.84
C LEU A 21 -1.23 14.61 -2.92
N LEU A 22 0.07 14.80 -3.19
CA LEU A 22 0.85 13.99 -4.11
C LEU A 22 1.47 12.75 -3.45
N TRP A 23 1.29 12.57 -2.13
CA TRP A 23 1.74 11.34 -1.49
C TRP A 23 0.87 10.20 -2.04
N PRO A 24 1.43 9.26 -2.81
CA PRO A 24 0.66 8.12 -3.25
C PRO A 24 0.19 7.42 -1.98
N TYR A 25 -1.12 7.25 -1.88
CA TYR A 25 -1.75 6.41 -0.87
C TYR A 25 -0.92 5.13 -0.79
N ARG A 26 -0.31 4.88 0.37
CA ARG A 26 0.66 3.82 0.60
C ARG A 26 0.09 2.54 -0.02
N GLN A 27 0.75 2.03 -1.06
CA GLN A 27 0.27 0.84 -1.73
C GLN A 27 0.57 -0.36 -0.84
N TRP A 28 -0.44 -0.78 -0.08
CA TRP A 28 -0.51 -2.07 0.58
C TRP A 28 -0.65 -3.14 -0.50
N ARG A 29 0.47 -3.55 -1.11
CA ARG A 29 0.52 -4.73 -1.98
C ARG A 29 1.82 -5.48 -1.71
N ASP A 30 1.97 -5.98 -0.50
CA ASP A 30 2.99 -6.98 -0.20
C ASP A 30 2.42 -8.41 -0.23
N VAL A 31 1.38 -8.63 -1.06
CA VAL A 31 0.83 -9.97 -1.28
C VAL A 31 1.33 -10.46 -2.63
N HIS A 32 2.18 -11.48 -2.60
CA HIS A 32 2.70 -12.12 -3.80
C HIS A 32 1.64 -13.04 -4.43
N VAL A 33 1.26 -12.77 -5.68
CA VAL A 33 0.23 -13.55 -6.39
C VAL A 33 0.88 -14.76 -7.05
N ILE A 34 0.37 -15.95 -6.75
CA ILE A 34 0.86 -17.21 -7.31
C ILE A 34 0.12 -17.53 -8.61
N MET A 35 0.89 -17.80 -9.65
CA MET A 35 0.50 -18.21 -11.00
C MET A 35 1.32 -19.45 -11.43
N GLU A 36 0.96 -20.04 -12.58
CA GLU A 36 1.66 -21.24 -13.10
C GLU A 36 3.15 -21.00 -13.39
N GLU A 37 3.54 -19.76 -13.62
CA GLU A 37 4.92 -19.37 -13.91
C GLU A 37 5.81 -19.26 -12.65
N ASN A 38 5.26 -18.95 -11.48
CA ASN A 38 6.02 -18.67 -10.26
C ASN A 38 5.73 -19.62 -9.07
N TRP A 39 4.81 -20.59 -9.21
CA TRP A 39 4.46 -21.50 -8.10
C TRP A 39 5.66 -22.26 -7.50
N ARG A 40 6.73 -22.46 -8.26
CA ARG A 40 7.96 -23.12 -7.79
C ARG A 40 8.65 -22.35 -6.67
N GLU A 41 8.46 -21.04 -6.58
CA GLU A 41 8.99 -20.18 -5.52
C GLU A 41 8.39 -20.51 -4.14
N LEU A 42 7.24 -21.20 -4.11
CA LEU A 42 6.65 -21.72 -2.86
C LEU A 42 7.45 -22.87 -2.26
N LEU A 43 8.29 -23.53 -3.06
CA LEU A 43 9.14 -24.63 -2.58
C LEU A 43 10.38 -24.10 -1.83
N GLU A 44 10.66 -22.80 -1.97
CA GLU A 44 11.82 -22.14 -1.38
C GLU A 44 11.40 -21.33 -0.14
N GLY A 45 11.77 -21.83 1.04
CA GLY A 45 11.46 -21.17 2.32
C GLY A 45 10.08 -21.52 2.89
N GLY A 46 9.71 -20.83 3.97
CA GLY A 46 8.39 -20.96 4.58
C GLY A 46 7.50 -19.80 4.15
N ARG A 47 6.43 -20.08 3.40
CA ARG A 47 5.45 -19.07 2.97
C ARG A 47 4.04 -19.51 3.36
N MET A 48 3.17 -18.54 3.62
CA MET A 48 1.75 -18.77 3.88
C MET A 48 0.91 -18.43 2.65
N ILE A 49 -0.10 -19.25 2.38
CA ILE A 49 -0.91 -19.19 1.16
C ILE A 49 -2.38 -19.00 1.54
N GLU A 50 -3.02 -17.98 0.99
CA GLU A 50 -4.47 -17.78 1.06
C GLU A 50 -5.11 -18.24 -0.27
N PHE A 51 -6.09 -19.13 -0.20
CA PHE A 51 -6.95 -19.44 -1.34
C PHE A 51 -8.16 -18.49 -1.34
N TYR A 52 -8.22 -17.61 -2.34
CA TYR A 52 -9.22 -16.55 -2.45
C TYR A 52 -10.23 -16.80 -3.59
N ALA A 53 -11.46 -16.31 -3.40
CA ALA A 53 -12.49 -16.26 -4.45
C ALA A 53 -13.29 -14.96 -4.40
N LEU A 54 -13.55 -14.36 -5.57
CA LEU A 54 -14.22 -13.07 -5.71
C LEU A 54 -15.68 -13.06 -5.21
N PHE A 55 -16.37 -14.20 -5.24
CA PHE A 55 -17.77 -14.29 -4.80
C PHE A 55 -17.92 -14.58 -3.30
N CYS A 56 -16.82 -14.81 -2.58
CA CYS A 56 -16.87 -15.18 -1.17
C CYS A 56 -16.76 -13.93 -0.27
N PRO A 57 -17.82 -13.56 0.47
CA PRO A 57 -17.79 -12.37 1.33
C PRO A 57 -16.83 -12.52 2.52
N ALA A 58 -16.63 -13.73 3.05
CA ALA A 58 -15.67 -13.97 4.12
C ALA A 58 -14.22 -13.73 3.65
N CYS A 59 -13.89 -14.17 2.43
CA CYS A 59 -12.57 -13.96 1.84
C CYS A 59 -12.30 -12.47 1.60
N GLN A 60 -13.29 -11.74 1.07
CA GLN A 60 -13.16 -10.29 0.85
C GLN A 60 -12.88 -9.53 2.15
N ASN A 61 -13.53 -9.92 3.25
CA ASN A 61 -13.30 -9.32 4.56
C ASN A 61 -11.92 -9.65 5.15
N LEU A 62 -11.30 -10.76 4.73
CA LEU A 62 -9.97 -11.17 5.20
C LEU A 62 -8.83 -10.44 4.48
N GLN A 63 -9.04 -10.00 3.23
CA GLN A 63 -8.03 -9.32 2.40
C GLN A 63 -7.23 -8.19 3.10
N PRO A 64 -7.85 -7.23 3.84
CA PRO A 64 -7.07 -6.20 4.52
C PRO A 64 -6.13 -6.78 5.58
N GLU A 65 -6.60 -7.78 6.33
CA GLU A 65 -5.80 -8.39 7.40
C GLU A 65 -4.71 -9.30 6.84
N TRP A 66 -4.98 -9.97 5.72
CA TRP A 66 -3.98 -10.73 4.98
C TRP A 66 -2.86 -9.82 4.45
N GLY A 67 -3.22 -8.66 3.91
CA GLY A 67 -2.25 -7.64 3.48
C GLY A 67 -1.40 -7.13 4.63
N SER A 68 -2.02 -6.80 5.77
CA SER A 68 -1.27 -6.37 6.97
C SER A 68 -0.39 -7.48 7.54
N PHE A 69 -0.80 -8.74 7.41
CA PHE A 69 -0.02 -9.88 7.87
C PHE A 69 1.24 -10.09 7.02
N ALA A 70 1.14 -9.90 5.71
CA ALA A 70 2.27 -10.03 4.81
C ALA A 70 3.37 -9.00 5.12
N GLU A 71 3.00 -7.74 5.45
CA GLU A 71 3.99 -6.72 5.84
C GLU A 71 4.78 -7.05 7.12
N TRP A 72 4.25 -7.90 7.99
CA TRP A 72 4.93 -8.30 9.22
C TRP A 72 5.90 -9.48 9.01
N GLY A 73 5.72 -10.25 7.92
CA GLY A 73 6.44 -11.49 7.67
C GLY A 73 7.80 -11.34 6.99
N ASP A 74 8.11 -10.15 6.47
CA ASP A 74 9.37 -9.78 5.79
C ASP A 74 10.37 -9.13 6.76
#